data_AF-A0A8S2UXY3-F1
#
_entry.id   AF-A0A8S2UXY3-F1
#
_cell.length_a   1.000
_cell.length_b   1.000
_cell.length_c   1.000
_cell.angle_alpha   90.00
_cell.angle_beta   90.00
_cell.angle_gamma   90.00
#
_symmetry.space_group_name_H-M   'P 1'
#
loop_
_entity.id
_entity.type
_entity.pdbx_description
1 polymer ?
#
loop_
_entity_poly.entity_id
_entity_poly.type
_entity_poly.pdbx_seq_one_letter_code
_entity_poly.pdbx_strand_id
1 'polypeptide(L)'
;MGDKAATSEVIKGLLNALSDENEDVRYSACVVLRKMGDKAASSEVIRALLSTLGDENEIVKSSACETLGKVGNKAATSEVIRALLNTLGDEKIGVRISACDALAKMGDKAATSEIIRALLSTLSDENEIVKSSVCETLGKVGDKAASSEVIRALLNTLGDEEICVRISACDALAKMGDKAATSEVIKGLLNALGDENDYLRRRACDALGKMGDKAATSEVIRALLNALDDEEVSVRISACDALAKMGDNAATSEVIRALLSTLSDENEIVKSSACEALGKVGHKAASSEVIRALLNALGDEEVGVRISACDALAKMGDKAASSEVVRALLNALGDENEDVRYSAWNGLLAVGEKASINDRMIGLLDVLRVDSCCLKKNVAEMVKEASISELAVGW
;
A
#
# COMPACT_ATOMS: atom_id res chain seq x y z
N MET A 1 11.79 19.99 19.05
CA MET A 1 11.34 21.37 19.29
C MET A 1 9.82 21.41 19.23
N GLY A 2 9.16 21.23 20.37
CA GLY A 2 7.70 21.13 20.51
C GLY A 2 7.06 22.46 20.93
N ASP A 3 5.80 22.63 20.55
CA ASP A 3 4.75 23.63 20.89
C ASP A 3 5.05 25.13 21.07
N LYS A 4 6.28 25.57 21.33
CA LYS A 4 6.65 26.99 21.50
C LYS A 4 7.18 27.69 20.24
N ALA A 5 7.31 26.98 19.12
CA ALA A 5 7.98 27.51 17.93
C ALA A 5 7.11 28.40 17.02
N ALA A 6 5.78 28.40 17.19
CA ALA A 6 4.84 29.14 16.34
C ALA A 6 4.23 30.36 17.03
N THR A 7 5.01 31.11 17.80
CA THR A 7 4.52 32.38 18.36
C THR A 7 4.37 33.43 17.26
N SER A 8 3.48 34.41 17.46
CA SER A 8 3.30 35.52 16.52
C SER A 8 4.59 36.29 16.25
N GLU A 9 5.46 36.41 17.25
CA GLU A 9 6.77 37.05 17.12
C GLU A 9 7.74 36.26 16.23
N VAL A 10 7.79 34.94 16.39
CA VAL A 10 8.61 34.06 15.53
C VAL A 10 8.12 34.13 14.09
N ILE A 11 6.80 34.07 13.86
CA ILE A 11 6.23 34.19 12.51
C ILE A 11 6.61 35.54 11.89
N LYS A 12 6.50 36.64 12.64
CA LYS A 12 6.88 37.97 12.15
C LYS A 12 8.37 38.06 11.79
N GLY A 13 9.24 37.48 12.61
CA GLY A 13 10.68 37.38 12.30
C GLY A 13 10.96 36.59 11.03
N LEU A 14 10.27 35.46 10.84
CA LEU A 14 10.40 34.64 9.62
C LEU A 14 9.87 35.34 8.38
N LEU A 15 8.77 36.10 8.48
CA LEU A 15 8.25 36.90 7.37
C LEU A 15 9.26 37.96 6.91
N ASN A 16 9.94 38.63 7.84
CA ASN A 16 11.01 39.57 7.49
C ASN A 16 12.20 38.84 6.85
N ALA A 17 12.57 37.68 7.39
CA ALA A 17 13.69 36.89 6.87
C ALA A 17 13.43 36.34 5.45
N LEU A 18 12.17 36.09 5.08
CA LEU A 18 11.79 35.71 3.70
C LEU A 18 12.01 36.82 2.67
N SER A 19 12.18 38.07 3.11
CA SER A 19 12.46 39.23 2.25
C SER A 19 13.87 39.79 2.45
N ASP A 20 14.75 39.04 3.08
CA ASP A 20 16.15 39.43 3.32
C ASP A 20 16.94 39.48 2.00
N GLU A 21 17.91 40.37 1.89
CA GLU A 21 18.79 40.47 0.71
C GLU A 21 19.64 39.20 0.55
N ASN A 22 19.98 38.52 1.66
CA ASN A 22 20.76 37.30 1.65
C ASN A 22 19.89 36.06 1.41
N GLU A 23 20.20 35.32 0.35
CA GLU A 23 19.55 34.06 -0.02
C GLU A 23 19.61 32.98 1.07
N ASP A 24 20.69 32.91 1.84
CA ASP A 24 20.82 31.94 2.95
C ASP A 24 19.82 32.22 4.06
N VAL A 25 19.52 33.50 4.30
CA VAL A 25 18.53 33.94 5.31
C VAL A 25 17.13 33.60 4.82
N ARG A 26 16.83 33.88 3.54
CA ARG A 26 15.54 33.51 2.91
C ARG A 26 15.33 31.99 2.91
N TYR A 27 16.34 31.22 2.52
CA TYR A 27 16.34 29.77 2.57
C TYR A 27 16.09 29.26 4.00
N SER A 28 16.85 29.77 4.98
CA SER A 28 16.70 29.37 6.39
C SER A 28 15.29 29.64 6.90
N ALA A 29 14.68 30.76 6.49
CA ALA A 29 13.29 31.07 6.83
C ALA A 29 12.32 30.02 6.28
N CYS A 30 12.44 29.65 5.00
CA CYS A 30 11.66 28.55 4.42
C CYS A 30 11.85 27.23 5.19
N VAL A 31 13.09 26.87 5.54
CA VAL A 31 13.38 25.63 6.29
C VAL A 31 12.70 25.62 7.65
N VAL A 32 12.72 26.73 8.38
CA VAL A 32 12.05 26.84 9.68
C VAL A 32 10.54 26.72 9.53
N LEU A 33 9.95 27.42 8.55
CA LEU A 33 8.51 27.33 8.26
C LEU A 33 8.09 25.91 7.86
N ARG A 34 8.90 25.21 7.05
CA ARG A 34 8.69 23.82 6.66
C ARG A 34 8.68 22.89 7.88
N LYS A 35 9.58 23.08 8.84
CA LYS A 35 9.62 22.32 10.11
C LYS A 35 8.39 22.59 10.99
N MET A 36 7.81 23.79 10.90
CA MET A 36 6.56 24.12 11.59
C MET A 36 5.34 23.45 10.93
N GLY A 37 5.40 23.19 9.62
CA GLY A 37 4.35 22.51 8.85
C GLY A 37 3.01 23.24 8.94
N ASP A 38 1.95 22.50 9.22
CA ASP A 38 0.57 22.99 9.41
C ASP A 38 0.43 24.19 10.35
N LYS A 39 1.35 24.38 11.31
CA LYS A 39 1.31 25.50 12.26
C LYS A 39 1.73 26.83 11.61
N ALA A 40 2.45 26.78 10.49
CA ALA A 40 2.83 27.95 9.72
C ALA A 40 1.75 28.37 8.70
N ALA A 41 0.60 27.69 8.65
CA ALA A 41 -0.44 27.87 7.62
C ALA A 41 -1.26 29.19 7.70
N SER A 42 -0.68 30.27 8.24
CA SER A 42 -1.31 31.59 8.25
C SER A 42 -1.37 32.19 6.85
N SER A 43 -2.35 33.06 6.60
CA SER A 43 -2.49 33.77 5.32
C SER A 43 -1.26 34.59 4.95
N GLU A 44 -0.62 35.19 5.95
CA GLU A 44 0.58 36.02 5.80
C GLU A 44 1.77 35.18 5.34
N VAL A 45 1.98 34.01 5.96
CA VAL A 45 3.05 33.08 5.56
C VAL A 45 2.79 32.54 4.16
N ILE A 46 1.55 32.16 3.83
CA ILE A 46 1.22 31.66 2.49
C ILE A 46 1.50 32.75 1.43
N ARG A 47 1.13 34.01 1.69
CA ARG A 47 1.41 35.14 0.79
C ARG A 47 2.91 35.42 0.66
N ALA A 48 3.67 35.34 1.74
CA ALA A 48 5.12 35.53 1.68
C ALA A 48 5.78 34.42 0.85
N LEU A 49 5.42 33.15 1.10
CA LEU A 49 5.91 32.01 0.33
C LEU A 49 5.52 32.08 -1.15
N LEU A 50 4.33 32.60 -1.47
CA LEU A 50 3.93 32.89 -2.86
C LEU A 50 4.89 33.87 -3.55
N SER A 51 5.33 34.91 -2.84
CA SER A 51 6.36 35.82 -3.35
C SER A 51 7.71 35.12 -3.52
N THR A 52 8.08 34.25 -2.57
CA THR A 52 9.34 33.48 -2.60
C THR A 52 9.39 32.41 -3.71
N LEU A 53 8.25 32.02 -4.29
CA LEU A 53 8.26 31.19 -5.50
C LEU A 53 8.87 31.90 -6.72
N GLY A 54 8.90 33.23 -6.71
CA GLY A 54 9.53 34.07 -7.73
C GLY A 54 10.94 34.54 -7.36
N ASP A 55 11.59 33.91 -6.37
CA ASP A 55 12.95 34.28 -5.94
C ASP A 55 13.98 34.13 -7.07
N GLU A 56 15.07 34.90 -7.05
CA GLU A 56 16.14 34.76 -8.04
C GLU A 56 16.94 33.47 -7.83
N ASN A 57 17.03 32.98 -6.58
CA ASN A 57 17.79 31.80 -6.23
C ASN A 57 16.93 30.51 -6.30
N GLU A 58 17.39 29.54 -7.09
CA GLU A 58 16.71 28.27 -7.33
C GLU A 58 16.49 27.41 -6.08
N ILE A 59 17.41 27.48 -5.11
CA ILE A 59 17.33 26.75 -3.84
C ILE A 59 16.23 27.35 -2.97
N VAL A 60 16.13 28.70 -2.97
CA VAL A 60 15.07 29.42 -2.25
C VAL A 60 13.70 29.12 -2.85
N LYS A 61 13.55 29.15 -4.19
CA LYS A 61 12.32 28.74 -4.90
C LYS A 61 11.90 27.32 -4.51
N SER A 62 12.84 26.37 -4.62
CA SER A 62 12.60 24.95 -4.30
C SER A 62 12.17 24.79 -2.84
N SER A 63 12.85 25.46 -1.91
CA SER A 63 12.49 25.42 -0.50
C SER A 63 11.13 26.05 -0.22
N ALA A 64 10.69 27.05 -0.98
CA ALA A 64 9.35 27.62 -0.87
C ALA A 64 8.27 26.61 -1.34
N CYS A 65 8.48 25.94 -2.47
CA CYS A 65 7.61 24.86 -2.94
C CYS A 65 7.46 23.76 -1.88
N GLU A 66 8.58 23.25 -1.34
CA GLU A 66 8.55 22.21 -0.32
C GLU A 66 7.83 22.66 0.96
N THR A 67 7.99 23.93 1.34
CA THR A 67 7.30 24.51 2.49
C THR A 67 5.80 24.54 2.26
N LEU A 68 5.34 25.03 1.10
CA LEU A 68 3.93 25.01 0.71
C LEU A 68 3.37 23.59 0.68
N GLY A 69 4.12 22.63 0.13
CA GLY A 69 3.78 21.22 0.15
C GLY A 69 3.66 20.65 1.57
N LYS A 70 4.52 21.05 2.50
CA LYS A 70 4.48 20.59 3.90
C LYS A 70 3.34 21.21 4.71
N VAL A 71 2.94 22.44 4.37
CA VAL A 71 1.68 23.04 4.85
C VAL A 71 0.45 22.33 4.24
N GLY A 72 0.63 21.72 3.06
CA GLY A 72 -0.31 20.79 2.45
C GLY A 72 -1.66 21.41 2.16
N ASN A 73 -2.74 20.72 2.53
CA ASN A 73 -4.11 21.08 2.20
C ASN A 73 -4.56 22.46 2.72
N LYS A 74 -3.87 23.04 3.71
CA LYS A 74 -4.17 24.40 4.20
C LYS A 74 -3.58 25.49 3.28
N ALA A 75 -2.49 25.20 2.58
CA ALA A 75 -1.90 26.08 1.59
C ALA A 75 -2.53 25.94 0.19
N ALA A 76 -3.33 24.89 -0.05
CA ALA A 76 -3.97 24.62 -1.34
C ALA A 76 -5.11 25.60 -1.69
N THR A 77 -4.78 26.89 -1.81
CA THR A 77 -5.65 27.94 -2.37
C THR A 77 -5.46 28.00 -3.88
N SER A 78 -6.42 28.60 -4.60
CA SER A 78 -6.32 28.76 -6.06
C SER A 78 -5.09 29.57 -6.49
N GLU A 79 -4.67 30.55 -5.68
CA GLU A 79 -3.47 31.35 -5.94
C GLU A 79 -2.19 30.52 -5.83
N VAL A 80 -2.06 29.71 -4.77
CA VAL A 80 -0.91 28.82 -4.56
C VAL A 80 -0.83 27.77 -5.64
N ILE A 81 -1.96 27.16 -5.98
CA ILE A 81 -2.07 26.21 -7.08
C ILE A 81 -1.57 26.83 -8.39
N ARG A 82 -2.04 28.05 -8.72
CA ARG A 82 -1.64 28.74 -9.95
C ARG A 82 -0.16 29.13 -9.96
N ALA A 83 0.38 29.52 -8.82
CA ALA A 83 1.80 29.83 -8.70
C ALA A 83 2.65 28.57 -8.92
N LEU A 84 2.31 27.45 -8.27
CA LEU A 84 3.01 26.17 -8.46
C LEU A 84 2.88 25.65 -9.90
N LEU A 85 1.75 25.90 -10.57
CA LEU A 85 1.58 25.59 -11.99
C LEU A 85 2.58 26.34 -12.87
N ASN A 86 2.81 27.62 -12.61
CA ASN A 86 3.84 28.38 -13.33
C ASN A 86 5.24 27.83 -13.02
N THR A 87 5.50 27.40 -11.79
CA THR A 87 6.77 26.82 -11.35
C THR A 87 7.09 25.47 -12.02
N LEU A 88 6.08 24.75 -12.54
CA LEU A 88 6.31 23.55 -13.36
C LEU A 88 7.04 23.86 -14.68
N GLY A 89 7.05 25.11 -15.13
CA GLY A 89 7.79 25.57 -16.31
C GLY A 89 9.14 26.22 -15.99
N ASP A 90 9.63 26.12 -14.77
CA ASP A 90 10.91 26.74 -14.37
C ASP A 90 12.09 26.09 -15.10
N GLU A 91 13.11 26.90 -15.45
CA GLU A 91 14.32 26.43 -16.13
C GLU A 91 15.08 25.37 -15.30
N LYS A 92 14.96 25.43 -13.96
CA LYS A 92 15.69 24.56 -13.05
C LYS A 92 14.91 23.30 -12.74
N ILE A 93 15.55 22.17 -13.00
CA ILE A 93 15.00 20.82 -12.76
C ILE A 93 14.54 20.66 -11.30
N GLY A 94 15.36 21.06 -10.33
CA GLY A 94 15.03 20.95 -8.90
C GLY A 94 13.79 21.74 -8.49
N VAL A 95 13.57 22.90 -9.13
CA VAL A 95 12.39 23.74 -8.89
C VAL A 95 11.13 23.08 -9.46
N ARG A 96 11.21 22.51 -10.68
CA ARG A 96 10.10 21.75 -11.29
C ARG A 96 9.71 20.53 -10.46
N ILE A 97 10.69 19.77 -9.97
CA ILE A 97 10.47 18.62 -9.08
C ILE A 97 9.78 19.07 -7.79
N SER A 98 10.30 20.12 -7.15
CA SER A 98 9.75 20.65 -5.90
C SER A 98 8.30 21.12 -6.06
N ALA A 99 7.95 21.68 -7.23
CA ALA A 99 6.57 22.04 -7.56
C ALA A 99 5.66 20.81 -7.71
N CYS A 100 6.12 19.76 -8.40
CA CYS A 100 5.39 18.48 -8.47
C CYS A 100 5.13 17.91 -7.07
N ASP A 101 6.18 17.84 -6.24
CA ASP A 101 6.11 17.35 -4.86
C ASP A 101 5.13 18.15 -3.99
N ALA A 102 5.11 19.48 -4.17
CA ALA A 102 4.19 20.34 -3.46
C ALA A 102 2.74 20.05 -3.86
N LEU A 103 2.45 19.94 -5.15
CA LEU A 103 1.14 19.58 -5.69
C LEU A 103 0.70 18.19 -5.21
N ALA A 104 1.61 17.22 -5.22
CA ALA A 104 1.38 15.87 -4.74
C ALA A 104 0.97 15.83 -3.26
N LYS A 105 1.58 16.66 -2.40
CA LYS A 105 1.24 16.77 -0.98
C LYS A 105 -0.06 17.53 -0.71
N MET A 106 -0.55 18.31 -1.68
CA MET A 106 -1.87 18.97 -1.64
C MET A 106 -3.02 18.03 -2.08
N GLY A 107 -2.70 16.85 -2.61
CA GLY A 107 -3.64 15.76 -2.90
C GLY A 107 -4.88 16.21 -3.68
N ASP A 108 -6.06 15.79 -3.20
CA ASP A 108 -7.37 16.03 -3.82
C ASP A 108 -7.72 17.49 -4.14
N LYS A 109 -7.12 18.46 -3.43
CA LYS A 109 -7.36 19.90 -3.69
C LYS A 109 -6.58 20.38 -4.90
N ALA A 110 -5.46 19.73 -5.21
CA ALA A 110 -4.69 19.93 -6.43
C ALA A 110 -5.27 19.16 -7.63
N ALA A 111 -6.37 18.41 -7.47
CA ALA A 111 -7.01 17.66 -8.56
C ALA A 111 -7.87 18.52 -9.50
N THR A 112 -7.39 19.68 -9.95
CA THR A 112 -8.14 20.53 -10.90
C THR A 112 -7.81 20.15 -12.35
N SER A 113 -8.74 20.38 -13.28
CA SER A 113 -8.50 20.12 -14.71
C SER A 113 -7.31 20.91 -15.27
N GLU A 114 -7.03 22.09 -14.74
CA GLU A 114 -5.88 22.91 -15.13
C GLU A 114 -4.56 22.26 -14.69
N ILE A 115 -4.49 21.78 -13.44
CA ILE A 115 -3.30 21.06 -12.94
C ILE A 115 -3.07 19.78 -13.72
N ILE A 116 -4.13 19.00 -13.95
CA ILE A 116 -4.01 17.75 -14.71
C ILE A 116 -3.44 18.03 -16.10
N ARG A 117 -3.95 19.04 -16.83
CA ARG A 117 -3.41 19.40 -18.16
C ARG A 117 -1.95 19.84 -18.11
N ALA A 118 -1.57 20.64 -17.12
CA ALA A 118 -0.18 21.07 -16.97
C ALA A 118 0.75 19.88 -16.69
N LEU A 119 0.39 19.02 -15.73
CA LEU A 119 1.14 17.80 -15.43
C LEU A 119 1.26 16.89 -16.66
N LEU A 120 0.19 16.72 -17.44
CA LEU A 120 0.22 15.94 -18.67
C LEU A 120 1.18 16.52 -19.71
N SER A 121 1.28 17.85 -19.82
CA SER A 121 2.29 18.49 -20.68
C SER A 121 3.71 18.25 -20.16
N THR A 122 3.90 18.22 -18.84
CA THR A 122 5.20 17.99 -18.19
C THR A 122 5.64 16.52 -18.23
N LEU A 123 4.78 15.57 -18.61
CA LEU A 123 5.22 14.18 -18.91
C LEU A 123 6.18 14.10 -20.10
N SER A 124 6.24 15.15 -20.93
CA SER A 124 7.19 15.29 -22.03
C SER A 124 8.46 16.07 -21.65
N ASP A 125 8.71 16.28 -20.35
CA ASP A 125 9.94 16.95 -19.88
C ASP A 125 11.18 16.15 -20.31
N GLU A 126 12.24 16.86 -20.68
CA GLU A 126 13.52 16.25 -21.08
C GLU A 126 14.18 15.50 -19.92
N ASN A 127 13.88 15.88 -18.67
CA ASN A 127 14.43 15.24 -17.49
C ASN A 127 13.53 14.12 -16.94
N GLU A 128 14.13 12.95 -16.79
CA GLU A 128 13.54 11.72 -16.29
C GLU A 128 13.05 11.80 -14.84
N ILE A 129 13.71 12.58 -13.99
CA ILE A 129 13.29 12.78 -12.60
C ILE A 129 12.03 13.65 -12.54
N VAL A 130 11.92 14.65 -13.42
CA VAL A 130 10.70 15.45 -13.55
C VAL A 130 9.54 14.57 -14.04
N LYS A 131 9.73 13.79 -15.11
CA LYS A 131 8.71 12.83 -15.59
C LYS A 131 8.24 11.89 -14.48
N SER A 132 9.17 11.33 -13.71
CA SER A 132 8.87 10.45 -12.57
C SER A 132 8.06 11.17 -11.48
N SER A 133 8.44 12.40 -11.14
CA SER A 133 7.74 13.24 -10.14
C SER A 133 6.31 13.59 -10.59
N VAL A 134 6.12 13.79 -11.90
CA VAL A 134 4.80 14.02 -12.49
C VAL A 134 3.92 12.76 -12.36
N CYS A 135 4.46 11.57 -12.68
CA CYS A 135 3.73 10.30 -12.49
C CYS A 135 3.33 10.11 -11.02
N GLU A 136 4.25 10.33 -10.08
CA GLU A 136 3.96 10.24 -8.65
C GLU A 136 2.84 11.21 -8.24
N THR A 137 2.90 12.44 -8.74
CA THR A 137 1.89 13.48 -8.50
C THR A 137 0.53 13.04 -9.03
N LEU A 138 0.43 12.60 -10.28
CA LEU A 138 -0.81 12.09 -10.88
C LEU A 138 -1.39 10.92 -10.07
N GLY A 139 -0.55 10.01 -9.59
CA GLY A 139 -0.98 8.91 -8.73
C GLY A 139 -1.48 9.36 -7.35
N LYS A 140 -0.91 10.41 -6.74
CA LYS A 140 -1.32 10.94 -5.42
C LYS A 140 -2.53 11.87 -5.47
N VAL A 141 -2.73 12.56 -6.60
CA VAL A 141 -3.97 13.29 -6.89
C VAL A 141 -5.16 12.32 -7.03
N GLY A 142 -4.85 11.02 -7.20
CA GLY A 142 -5.73 9.90 -6.89
C GLY A 142 -6.90 9.78 -7.85
N ASP A 143 -8.02 9.33 -7.30
CA ASP A 143 -9.27 8.99 -8.01
C ASP A 143 -9.81 10.08 -8.94
N LYS A 144 -9.55 11.35 -8.64
CA LYS A 144 -9.99 12.50 -9.44
C LYS A 144 -9.16 12.70 -10.70
N ALA A 145 -7.91 12.23 -10.70
CA ALA A 145 -7.02 12.29 -11.85
C ALA A 145 -7.17 11.08 -12.78
N ALA A 146 -7.91 10.03 -12.39
CA ALA A 146 -8.10 8.81 -13.20
C ALA A 146 -9.04 9.00 -14.41
N SER A 147 -8.82 10.06 -15.20
CA SER A 147 -9.48 10.29 -16.49
C SER A 147 -8.85 9.43 -17.58
N SER A 148 -9.58 9.20 -18.66
CA SER A 148 -9.07 8.43 -19.81
C SER A 148 -7.84 9.07 -20.47
N GLU A 149 -7.72 10.40 -20.40
CA GLU A 149 -6.57 11.14 -20.89
C GLU A 149 -5.31 10.86 -20.05
N VAL A 150 -5.45 10.89 -18.72
CA VAL A 150 -4.34 10.61 -17.80
C VAL A 150 -3.91 9.15 -17.87
N ILE A 151 -4.87 8.22 -17.90
CA ILE A 151 -4.58 6.80 -18.04
C ILE A 151 -3.83 6.53 -19.35
N ARG A 152 -4.24 7.15 -20.46
CA ARG A 152 -3.54 7.00 -21.74
C ARG A 152 -2.14 7.57 -21.70
N ALA A 153 -1.94 8.72 -21.05
CA ALA A 153 -0.62 9.32 -20.93
C ALA A 153 0.33 8.43 -20.09
N LEU A 154 -0.12 7.95 -18.93
CA LEU A 154 0.65 7.02 -18.10
C LEU A 154 0.94 5.69 -18.81
N LEU A 155 0.01 5.19 -19.62
CA LEU A 155 0.24 4.01 -20.46
C LEU A 155 1.36 4.26 -21.47
N ASN A 156 1.42 5.42 -22.11
CA ASN A 156 2.54 5.76 -22.98
C ASN A 156 3.86 5.85 -22.19
N THR A 157 3.82 6.42 -20.98
CA THR A 157 4.98 6.53 -20.08
C THR A 157 5.48 5.17 -19.54
N LEU A 158 4.65 4.11 -19.54
CA LEU A 158 5.13 2.75 -19.29
C LEU A 158 6.13 2.27 -20.36
N GLY A 159 6.13 2.87 -21.55
CA GLY A 159 7.09 2.58 -22.62
C GLY A 159 8.29 3.54 -22.66
N ASP A 160 8.50 4.36 -21.61
CA ASP A 160 9.63 5.29 -21.55
C ASP A 160 10.98 4.55 -21.54
N GLU A 161 12.00 5.17 -22.12
CA GLU A 161 13.36 4.60 -22.19
C GLU A 161 13.96 4.43 -20.79
N GLU A 162 13.62 5.35 -19.86
CA GLU A 162 14.16 5.38 -18.51
C GLU A 162 13.36 4.49 -17.55
N ILE A 163 14.06 3.55 -16.91
CA ILE A 163 13.45 2.57 -15.99
C ILE A 163 12.72 3.24 -14.82
N CYS A 164 13.29 4.32 -14.26
CA CYS A 164 12.68 5.05 -13.16
C CYS A 164 11.33 5.69 -13.54
N VAL A 165 11.20 6.11 -14.80
CA VAL A 165 9.98 6.70 -15.36
C VAL A 165 8.93 5.62 -15.57
N ARG A 166 9.31 4.46 -16.15
CA ARG A 166 8.42 3.30 -16.30
C ARG A 166 7.85 2.83 -14.96
N ILE A 167 8.71 2.69 -13.95
CA ILE A 167 8.33 2.34 -12.57
C ILE A 167 7.33 3.35 -12.02
N SER A 168 7.61 4.65 -12.17
CA SER A 168 6.75 5.70 -11.63
C SER A 168 5.37 5.71 -12.30
N ALA A 169 5.32 5.46 -13.61
CA ALA A 169 4.06 5.28 -14.33
C ALA A 169 3.28 4.04 -13.86
N CYS A 170 3.97 2.93 -13.64
CA CYS A 170 3.40 1.70 -13.08
C CYS A 170 2.79 1.96 -11.69
N ASP A 171 3.53 2.62 -10.80
CA ASP A 171 3.06 2.99 -9.46
C ASP A 171 1.87 3.95 -9.49
N ALA A 172 1.85 4.89 -10.44
CA ALA A 172 0.73 5.81 -10.62
C ALA A 172 -0.54 5.06 -11.05
N LEU A 173 -0.44 4.16 -12.03
CA LEU A 173 -1.54 3.29 -12.46
C LEU A 173 -2.00 2.37 -11.32
N ALA A 174 -1.08 1.84 -10.54
CA ALA A 174 -1.37 1.03 -9.36
C ALA A 174 -2.18 1.80 -8.31
N LYS A 175 -1.86 3.09 -8.09
CA LYS A 175 -2.61 3.97 -7.17
C LYS A 175 -4.02 4.31 -7.69
N MET A 176 -4.21 4.33 -9.01
CA MET A 176 -5.54 4.52 -9.63
C MET A 176 -6.40 3.25 -9.57
N GLY A 177 -5.80 2.09 -9.31
CA GLY A 177 -6.49 0.82 -9.07
C GLY A 177 -7.47 0.44 -10.17
N ASP A 178 -8.67 0.05 -9.76
CA ASP A 178 -9.73 -0.50 -10.61
C ASP A 178 -10.22 0.47 -11.71
N LYS A 179 -9.98 1.78 -11.58
CA LYS A 179 -10.32 2.78 -12.62
C LYS A 179 -9.34 2.76 -13.78
N ALA A 180 -8.09 2.39 -13.52
CA ALA A 180 -7.06 2.25 -14.55
C ALA A 180 -7.09 0.88 -15.26
N ALA A 181 -7.91 -0.07 -14.79
CA ALA A 181 -8.01 -1.44 -15.29
C ALA A 181 -8.70 -1.55 -16.67
N THR A 182 -8.11 -0.91 -17.68
CA THR A 182 -8.52 -1.02 -19.09
C THR A 182 -7.70 -2.10 -19.79
N SER A 183 -8.20 -2.64 -20.91
CA SER A 183 -7.49 -3.68 -21.69
C SER A 183 -6.08 -3.26 -22.08
N GLU A 184 -5.89 -2.00 -22.47
CA GLU A 184 -4.58 -1.53 -22.94
C GLU A 184 -3.61 -1.30 -21.79
N VAL A 185 -4.10 -0.84 -20.62
CA VAL A 185 -3.27 -0.76 -19.41
C VAL A 185 -2.86 -2.15 -18.95
N ILE A 186 -3.78 -3.12 -18.96
CA ILE A 186 -3.46 -4.50 -18.61
C ILE A 186 -2.37 -5.06 -19.53
N LYS A 187 -2.45 -4.85 -20.86
CA LYS A 187 -1.38 -5.26 -21.79
C LYS A 187 -0.06 -4.55 -21.50
N GLY A 188 -0.09 -3.25 -21.20
CA GLY A 188 1.10 -2.49 -20.82
C GLY A 188 1.77 -3.05 -19.58
N LEU A 189 0.99 -3.40 -18.55
CA LEU A 189 1.48 -4.02 -17.32
C LEU A 189 1.98 -5.45 -17.55
N LEU A 190 1.36 -6.21 -18.45
CA LEU A 190 1.85 -7.54 -18.84
C LEU A 190 3.23 -7.48 -19.51
N ASN A 191 3.46 -6.45 -20.35
CA ASN A 191 4.79 -6.22 -20.91
C ASN A 191 5.81 -5.84 -19.82
N ALA A 192 5.42 -4.95 -18.89
CA ALA A 192 6.27 -4.57 -17.76
C ALA A 192 6.59 -5.75 -16.81
N LEU A 193 5.67 -6.70 -16.68
CA LEU A 193 5.87 -7.95 -15.93
C LEU A 193 6.90 -8.89 -16.59
N GLY A 194 7.17 -8.71 -17.89
CA GLY A 194 8.20 -9.43 -18.63
C GLY A 194 9.51 -8.65 -18.81
N ASP A 195 9.68 -7.51 -18.14
CA ASP A 195 10.89 -6.67 -18.26
C ASP A 195 12.10 -7.34 -17.56
N GLU A 196 13.31 -7.06 -18.05
CA GLU A 196 14.56 -7.56 -17.48
C GLU A 196 14.79 -7.04 -16.05
N ASN A 197 14.26 -5.86 -15.73
CA ASN A 197 14.36 -5.26 -14.41
C ASN A 197 13.35 -5.85 -13.41
N ASP A 198 13.86 -6.53 -12.39
CA ASP A 198 13.06 -7.17 -11.34
C ASP A 198 12.12 -6.20 -10.60
N TYR A 199 12.58 -4.98 -10.35
CA TYR A 199 11.78 -4.00 -9.64
C TYR A 199 10.56 -3.54 -10.45
N LEU A 200 10.70 -3.40 -11.77
CA LEU A 200 9.56 -3.13 -12.65
C LEU A 200 8.61 -4.32 -12.74
N ARG A 201 9.13 -5.57 -12.83
CA ARG A 201 8.30 -6.78 -12.79
C ARG A 201 7.45 -6.82 -11.52
N ARG A 202 8.09 -6.60 -10.37
CA ARG A 202 7.43 -6.50 -9.06
C ARG A 202 6.34 -5.42 -9.05
N ARG A 203 6.65 -4.21 -9.52
CA ARG A 203 5.65 -3.11 -9.57
C ARG A 203 4.48 -3.46 -10.50
N ALA A 204 4.72 -4.18 -11.58
CA ALA A 204 3.66 -4.65 -12.47
C ALA A 204 2.73 -5.65 -11.78
N CYS A 205 3.26 -6.63 -11.03
CA CYS A 205 2.46 -7.50 -10.16
C CYS A 205 1.61 -6.69 -9.17
N ASP A 206 2.23 -5.75 -8.45
CA ASP A 206 1.54 -4.91 -7.47
C ASP A 206 0.40 -4.10 -8.11
N ALA A 207 0.63 -3.55 -9.32
CA ALA A 207 -0.36 -2.79 -10.08
C ALA A 207 -1.55 -3.66 -10.50
N LEU A 208 -1.28 -4.83 -11.09
CA LEU A 208 -2.31 -5.81 -11.47
C LEU A 208 -3.13 -6.26 -10.25
N GLY A 209 -2.47 -6.50 -9.12
CA GLY A 209 -3.13 -6.83 -7.85
C GLY A 209 -4.05 -5.72 -7.34
N LYS A 210 -3.62 -4.44 -7.42
CA LYS A 210 -4.46 -3.30 -7.01
C LYS A 210 -5.65 -3.02 -7.95
N MET A 211 -5.58 -3.49 -9.19
CA MET A 211 -6.74 -3.50 -10.10
C MET A 211 -7.77 -4.58 -9.75
N GLY A 212 -7.36 -5.58 -8.96
CA GLY A 212 -8.21 -6.62 -8.40
C GLY A 212 -8.97 -7.40 -9.47
N ASP A 213 -10.24 -7.66 -9.21
CA ASP A 213 -11.14 -8.45 -10.06
C ASP A 213 -11.18 -8.01 -11.53
N LYS A 214 -11.06 -6.70 -11.80
CA LYS A 214 -11.09 -6.19 -13.18
C LYS A 214 -9.87 -6.60 -14.00
N ALA A 215 -8.75 -6.90 -13.35
CA ALA A 215 -7.53 -7.38 -14.00
C ALA A 215 -7.44 -8.92 -14.03
N ALA A 216 -8.36 -9.66 -13.41
CA ALA A 216 -8.33 -11.12 -13.31
C ALA A 216 -8.72 -11.83 -14.63
N THR A 217 -8.05 -11.50 -15.73
CA THR A 217 -8.18 -12.17 -17.02
C THR A 217 -7.31 -13.43 -17.08
N SER A 218 -7.59 -14.34 -18.00
CA SER A 218 -6.78 -15.57 -18.17
C SER A 218 -5.33 -15.28 -18.56
N GLU A 219 -5.08 -14.21 -19.31
CA GLU A 219 -3.73 -13.78 -19.68
C GLU A 219 -2.96 -13.26 -18.46
N VAL A 220 -3.60 -12.45 -17.62
CA VAL A 220 -3.01 -11.93 -16.38
C VAL A 220 -2.73 -13.05 -15.39
N ILE A 221 -3.69 -13.96 -15.20
CA ILE A 221 -3.49 -15.13 -14.33
C ILE A 221 -2.28 -15.93 -14.81
N ARG A 222 -2.18 -16.25 -16.10
CA ARG A 222 -1.02 -17.00 -16.64
C ARG A 222 0.30 -16.28 -16.42
N ALA A 223 0.34 -14.96 -16.59
CA ALA A 223 1.55 -14.19 -16.37
C ALA A 223 1.96 -14.17 -14.89
N LEU A 224 0.99 -14.02 -13.97
CA LEU A 224 1.24 -14.11 -12.53
C LEU A 224 1.68 -15.51 -12.10
N LEU A 225 1.16 -16.57 -12.73
CA LEU A 225 1.64 -17.93 -12.49
C LEU A 225 3.11 -18.10 -12.83
N ASN A 226 3.56 -17.54 -13.96
CA ASN A 226 4.99 -17.55 -14.29
C ASN A 226 5.82 -16.74 -13.28
N ALA A 227 5.27 -15.62 -12.79
CA ALA A 227 5.94 -14.77 -11.80
C ALA A 227 6.04 -15.42 -10.40
N LEU A 228 5.27 -16.48 -10.11
CA LEU A 228 5.45 -17.29 -8.90
C LEU A 228 6.77 -18.09 -8.93
N ASP A 229 7.37 -18.29 -10.10
CA ASP A 229 8.65 -18.99 -10.29
C ASP A 229 9.79 -18.00 -10.65
N ASP A 230 9.59 -16.70 -10.45
CA ASP A 230 10.60 -15.67 -10.74
C ASP A 230 11.86 -15.85 -9.87
N GLU A 231 13.03 -15.54 -10.43
CA GLU A 231 14.30 -15.62 -9.71
C GLU A 231 14.34 -14.69 -8.49
N GLU A 232 13.67 -13.54 -8.59
CA GLU A 232 13.66 -12.54 -7.55
C GLU A 232 12.53 -12.80 -6.54
N VAL A 233 12.90 -12.95 -5.27
CA VAL A 233 11.99 -13.22 -4.14
C VAL A 233 10.86 -12.19 -4.09
N SER A 234 11.21 -10.91 -4.31
CA SER A 234 10.22 -9.85 -4.22
C SER A 234 9.16 -9.89 -5.33
N VAL A 235 9.47 -10.44 -6.51
CA VAL A 235 8.50 -10.66 -7.59
C VAL A 235 7.57 -11.81 -7.23
N ARG A 236 8.10 -12.93 -6.70
CA ARG A 236 7.29 -14.07 -6.25
C ARG A 236 6.27 -13.66 -5.18
N ILE A 237 6.70 -12.85 -4.20
CA ILE A 237 5.81 -12.29 -3.16
C ILE A 237 4.69 -11.46 -3.81
N SER A 238 5.05 -10.50 -4.68
CA SER A 238 4.06 -9.64 -5.33
C SER A 238 3.09 -10.43 -6.23
N ALA A 239 3.53 -11.55 -6.83
CA ALA A 239 2.66 -12.43 -7.60
C ALA A 239 1.62 -13.15 -6.71
N CYS A 240 2.04 -13.69 -5.55
CA CYS A 240 1.11 -14.23 -4.55
C CYS A 240 0.09 -13.17 -4.11
N ASP A 241 0.57 -11.96 -3.76
CA ASP A 241 -0.29 -10.86 -3.31
C ASP A 241 -1.29 -10.42 -4.39
N ALA A 242 -0.88 -10.41 -5.66
CA ALA A 242 -1.75 -10.05 -6.77
C ALA A 242 -2.87 -11.08 -6.96
N LEU A 243 -2.54 -12.37 -6.96
CA LEU A 243 -3.50 -13.47 -7.03
C LEU A 243 -4.47 -13.42 -5.84
N ALA A 244 -3.95 -13.14 -4.65
CA ALA A 244 -4.75 -12.98 -3.43
C ALA A 244 -5.77 -11.83 -3.55
N LYS A 245 -5.36 -10.69 -4.12
CA LYS A 245 -6.24 -9.51 -4.33
C LYS A 245 -7.29 -9.71 -5.43
N MET A 246 -7.05 -10.61 -6.37
CA MET A 246 -8.02 -11.04 -7.39
C MET A 246 -9.06 -12.04 -6.84
N GLY A 247 -8.82 -12.60 -5.65
CA GLY A 247 -9.76 -13.42 -4.91
C GLY A 247 -10.38 -14.57 -5.71
N ASP A 248 -11.71 -14.69 -5.64
CA ASP A 248 -12.49 -15.77 -6.29
C ASP A 248 -12.35 -15.82 -7.82
N ASN A 249 -11.97 -14.70 -8.46
CA ASN A 249 -11.76 -14.65 -9.91
C ASN A 249 -10.44 -15.29 -10.33
N ALA A 250 -9.44 -15.33 -9.44
CA ALA A 250 -8.21 -16.08 -9.65
C ALA A 250 -8.32 -17.56 -9.25
N ALA A 251 -9.46 -18.00 -8.69
CA ALA A 251 -9.67 -19.33 -8.11
C ALA A 251 -9.83 -20.46 -9.13
N THR A 252 -8.79 -20.66 -9.93
CA THR A 252 -8.68 -21.76 -10.89
C THR A 252 -7.85 -22.91 -10.29
N SER A 253 -8.02 -24.12 -10.82
CA SER A 253 -7.22 -25.28 -10.40
C SER A 253 -5.74 -25.14 -10.74
N GLU A 254 -5.38 -24.32 -11.74
CA GLU A 254 -3.99 -24.00 -12.06
C GLU A 254 -3.38 -23.10 -10.98
N VAL A 255 -4.08 -22.05 -10.57
CA VAL A 255 -3.64 -21.15 -9.48
C VAL A 255 -3.49 -21.89 -8.16
N ILE A 256 -4.47 -22.72 -7.79
CA ILE A 256 -4.39 -23.48 -6.55
C ILE A 256 -3.18 -24.43 -6.55
N ARG A 257 -2.90 -25.12 -7.67
CA ARG A 257 -1.75 -26.01 -7.78
C ARG A 257 -0.42 -25.28 -7.74
N ALA A 258 -0.32 -24.11 -8.38
CA ALA A 258 0.88 -23.30 -8.35
C ALA A 258 1.16 -22.79 -6.94
N LEU A 259 0.17 -22.20 -6.27
CA LEU A 259 0.31 -21.72 -4.88
C LEU A 259 0.65 -22.86 -3.90
N LEU A 260 0.11 -24.07 -4.12
CA LEU A 260 0.50 -25.26 -3.36
C LEU A 260 1.99 -25.60 -3.52
N SER A 261 2.54 -25.46 -4.73
CA SER A 261 3.97 -25.64 -4.98
C SER A 261 4.78 -24.55 -4.26
N THR A 262 4.32 -23.30 -4.30
CA THR A 262 4.94 -22.14 -3.66
C THR A 262 5.01 -22.25 -2.12
N LEU A 263 4.19 -23.10 -1.48
CA LEU A 263 4.33 -23.41 -0.05
C LEU A 263 5.66 -24.09 0.31
N SER A 264 6.37 -24.63 -0.69
CA SER A 264 7.71 -25.24 -0.52
C SER A 264 8.84 -24.31 -0.97
N ASP A 265 8.58 -23.01 -1.16
CA ASP A 265 9.62 -22.03 -1.49
C ASP A 265 10.68 -21.96 -0.39
N GLU A 266 11.92 -21.70 -0.79
CA GLU A 266 13.05 -21.55 0.14
C GLU A 266 12.90 -20.30 1.02
N ASN A 267 12.20 -19.28 0.52
CA ASN A 267 11.95 -18.05 1.25
C ASN A 267 10.64 -18.10 2.06
N GLU A 268 10.76 -17.80 3.34
CA GLU A 268 9.69 -17.81 4.33
C GLU A 268 8.57 -16.81 4.08
N ILE A 269 8.91 -15.65 3.51
CA ILE A 269 7.91 -14.62 3.17
C ILE A 269 7.09 -15.10 1.97
N VAL A 270 7.72 -15.76 0.98
CA VAL A 270 7.01 -16.35 -0.16
C VAL A 270 6.07 -17.46 0.30
N LYS A 271 6.51 -18.37 1.19
CA LYS A 271 5.64 -19.39 1.81
C LYS A 271 4.43 -18.76 2.51
N SER A 272 4.66 -17.72 3.31
CA SER A 272 3.61 -16.98 4.01
C SER A 272 2.61 -16.33 3.04
N SER A 273 3.10 -15.65 2.00
CA SER A 273 2.25 -15.05 0.97
C SER A 273 1.45 -16.09 0.18
N ALA A 274 2.00 -17.28 -0.05
CA ALA A 274 1.28 -18.39 -0.68
C ALA A 274 0.14 -18.92 0.22
N CYS A 275 0.37 -19.06 1.53
CA CYS A 275 -0.70 -19.36 2.50
C CYS A 275 -1.81 -18.30 2.44
N GLU A 276 -1.44 -17.01 2.49
CA GLU A 276 -2.41 -15.92 2.44
C GLU A 276 -3.22 -15.94 1.14
N ALA A 277 -2.56 -16.15 0.01
CA ALA A 277 -3.20 -16.24 -1.30
C ALA A 277 -4.18 -17.42 -1.36
N LEU A 278 -3.81 -18.62 -0.88
CA LEU A 278 -4.71 -19.77 -0.80
C LEU A 278 -5.96 -19.47 0.03
N GLY A 279 -5.83 -18.72 1.14
CA GLY A 279 -6.96 -18.29 1.95
C GLY A 279 -7.87 -17.28 1.23
N LYS A 280 -7.30 -16.34 0.46
CA LYS A 280 -8.04 -15.26 -0.21
C LYS A 280 -8.62 -15.64 -1.57
N VAL A 281 -8.04 -16.61 -2.26
CA VAL A 281 -8.59 -17.25 -3.47
C VAL A 281 -9.88 -18.04 -3.16
N GLY A 282 -10.31 -18.02 -1.89
CA GLY A 282 -11.69 -18.27 -1.47
C GLY A 282 -12.03 -19.74 -1.27
N HIS A 283 -13.32 -20.02 -1.04
CA HIS A 283 -13.78 -21.36 -0.66
C HIS A 283 -13.50 -22.45 -1.72
N LYS A 284 -13.27 -22.08 -2.99
CA LYS A 284 -12.87 -23.03 -4.04
C LYS A 284 -11.50 -23.65 -3.79
N ALA A 285 -10.63 -22.96 -3.04
CA ALA A 285 -9.34 -23.47 -2.64
C ALA A 285 -9.43 -24.46 -1.46
N ALA A 286 -10.56 -24.59 -0.77
CA ALA A 286 -10.74 -25.49 0.38
C ALA A 286 -10.88 -26.97 -0.04
N SER A 287 -9.96 -27.47 -0.87
CA SER A 287 -9.81 -28.88 -1.17
C SER A 287 -9.07 -29.60 -0.03
N SER A 288 -9.23 -30.92 0.06
CA SER A 288 -8.50 -31.72 1.04
C SER A 288 -6.98 -31.61 0.90
N GLU A 289 -6.49 -31.42 -0.33
CA GLU A 289 -5.07 -31.24 -0.61
C GLU A 289 -4.54 -29.93 -0.02
N VAL A 290 -5.26 -28.82 -0.24
CA VAL A 290 -4.91 -27.50 0.31
C VAL A 290 -5.00 -27.48 1.82
N ILE A 291 -6.07 -28.03 2.39
CA ILE A 291 -6.22 -28.12 3.84
C ILE A 291 -5.04 -28.89 4.45
N ARG A 292 -4.66 -30.04 3.88
CA ARG A 292 -3.51 -30.81 4.36
C ARG A 292 -2.18 -30.05 4.24
N ALA A 293 -1.99 -29.30 3.17
CA ALA A 293 -0.80 -28.47 3.01
C ALA A 293 -0.73 -27.35 4.06
N LEU A 294 -1.85 -26.66 4.32
CA LEU A 294 -1.95 -25.64 5.37
C LEU A 294 -1.77 -26.24 6.77
N LEU A 295 -2.27 -27.45 7.02
CA LEU A 295 -2.03 -28.15 8.29
C LEU A 295 -0.56 -28.46 8.53
N ASN A 296 0.21 -28.77 7.48
CA ASN A 296 1.66 -28.90 7.60
C ASN A 296 2.32 -27.55 7.88
N ALA A 297 1.86 -26.47 7.24
CA ALA A 297 2.38 -25.11 7.43
C ALA A 297 2.14 -24.55 8.85
N LEU A 298 1.15 -25.06 9.60
CA LEU A 298 0.97 -24.76 11.03
C LEU A 298 2.16 -25.22 11.89
N GLY A 299 2.97 -26.16 11.40
CA GLY A 299 4.19 -26.63 12.07
C GLY A 299 5.47 -26.08 11.48
N ASP A 300 5.41 -25.07 10.59
CA ASP A 300 6.59 -24.46 9.99
C ASP A 300 7.47 -23.77 11.05
N GLU A 301 8.78 -23.75 10.83
CA GLU A 301 9.73 -23.12 11.75
C GLU A 301 9.50 -21.61 11.84
N GLU A 302 9.04 -21.00 10.75
CA GLU A 302 8.84 -19.56 10.65
C GLU A 302 7.47 -19.12 11.14
N VAL A 303 7.48 -18.17 12.08
CA VAL A 303 6.29 -17.63 12.73
C VAL A 303 5.29 -17.09 11.71
N GLY A 304 5.78 -16.34 10.71
CA GLY A 304 4.92 -15.74 9.68
C GLY A 304 4.15 -16.78 8.87
N VAL A 305 4.76 -17.94 8.57
CA VAL A 305 4.12 -19.04 7.86
C VAL A 305 3.03 -19.67 8.72
N ARG A 306 3.29 -19.89 10.01
CA ARG A 306 2.29 -20.43 10.95
C ARG A 306 1.07 -19.50 11.09
N ILE A 307 1.30 -18.19 11.24
CA ILE A 307 0.23 -17.17 11.27
C ILE A 307 -0.61 -17.24 9.99
N SER A 308 0.04 -17.19 8.84
CA SER A 308 -0.65 -17.18 7.54
C SER A 308 -1.41 -18.47 7.29
N ALA A 309 -0.92 -19.62 7.78
CA ALA A 309 -1.63 -20.89 7.71
C ALA A 309 -2.91 -20.89 8.58
N CYS A 310 -2.84 -20.36 9.81
CA CYS A 310 -4.02 -20.17 10.66
C CYS A 310 -5.06 -19.25 9.97
N ASP A 311 -4.61 -18.11 9.46
CA ASP A 311 -5.48 -17.13 8.80
C ASP A 311 -6.10 -17.68 7.50
N ALA A 312 -5.36 -18.49 6.75
CA ALA A 312 -5.87 -19.14 5.55
C ALA A 312 -6.97 -20.15 5.86
N LEU A 313 -6.76 -21.00 6.88
CA LEU A 313 -7.79 -21.94 7.37
C LEU A 313 -9.01 -21.18 7.91
N ALA A 314 -8.80 -20.06 8.60
CA ALA A 314 -9.88 -19.19 9.07
C ALA A 314 -10.73 -18.66 7.91
N LYS A 315 -10.08 -18.11 6.87
CA LYS A 315 -10.76 -17.57 5.68
C LYS A 315 -11.52 -18.64 4.89
N MET A 316 -11.07 -19.90 4.92
CA MET A 316 -11.80 -21.01 4.31
C MET A 316 -13.08 -21.39 5.08
N GLY A 317 -13.16 -21.04 6.37
CA GLY A 317 -14.35 -21.19 7.21
C GLY A 317 -14.88 -22.63 7.28
N ASP A 318 -16.20 -22.79 7.23
CA ASP A 318 -16.89 -24.08 7.34
C ASP A 318 -16.45 -25.13 6.31
N LYS A 319 -15.85 -24.72 5.18
CA LYS A 319 -15.32 -25.66 4.19
C LYS A 319 -14.04 -26.35 4.65
N ALA A 320 -13.25 -25.68 5.49
CA ALA A 320 -12.11 -26.27 6.16
C ALA A 320 -12.48 -26.96 7.48
N ALA A 321 -13.73 -26.82 7.96
CA ALA A 321 -14.16 -27.39 9.24
C ALA A 321 -14.16 -28.93 9.24
N SER A 322 -13.03 -29.49 9.64
CA SER A 322 -12.83 -30.91 9.94
C SER A 322 -12.30 -31.07 11.36
N SER A 323 -12.50 -32.25 11.96
CA SER A 323 -11.95 -32.56 13.28
C SER A 323 -10.42 -32.44 13.32
N GLU A 324 -9.76 -32.71 12.19
CA GLU A 324 -8.31 -32.56 12.05
C GLU A 324 -7.89 -31.10 12.11
N VAL A 325 -8.59 -30.21 11.38
CA VAL A 325 -8.34 -28.76 11.40
C VAL A 325 -8.60 -28.16 12.76
N VAL A 326 -9.71 -28.51 13.41
CA VAL A 326 -10.00 -28.07 14.77
C VAL A 326 -8.90 -28.49 15.73
N ARG A 327 -8.47 -29.76 15.68
CA ARG A 327 -7.39 -30.26 16.55
C ARG A 327 -6.06 -29.54 16.30
N ALA A 328 -5.72 -29.26 15.05
CA ALA A 328 -4.48 -28.56 14.71
C ALA A 328 -4.51 -27.10 15.19
N LEU A 329 -5.62 -26.39 15.02
CA LEU A 329 -5.78 -25.03 15.53
C LEU A 329 -5.79 -24.99 17.07
N LEU A 330 -6.40 -25.98 17.73
CA LEU A 330 -6.31 -26.13 19.18
C LEU A 330 -4.86 -26.31 19.66
N ASN A 331 -4.05 -27.10 18.95
CA ASN A 331 -2.63 -27.22 19.25
C ASN A 331 -1.88 -25.89 19.04
N ALA A 332 -2.22 -25.13 17.99
CA ALA A 332 -1.60 -23.83 17.69
C ALA A 332 -1.93 -22.74 18.75
N LEU A 333 -2.97 -22.92 19.58
CA LEU A 333 -3.17 -22.07 20.77
C LEU A 333 -2.05 -22.22 21.81
N GLY A 334 -1.28 -23.30 21.75
CA GLY A 334 -0.10 -23.53 22.57
C GLY A 334 1.20 -23.00 21.97
N ASP A 335 1.17 -22.32 20.82
CA ASP A 335 2.37 -21.79 20.16
C ASP A 335 3.11 -20.78 21.06
N GLU A 336 4.44 -20.76 20.94
CA GLU A 336 5.31 -19.84 21.67
C GLU A 336 5.02 -18.36 21.31
N ASN A 337 4.65 -18.10 20.05
CA ASN A 337 4.40 -16.76 19.55
C ASN A 337 2.94 -16.33 19.80
N GLU A 338 2.75 -15.09 20.26
CA GLU A 338 1.41 -14.57 20.59
C GLU A 338 0.50 -14.37 19.39
N ASP A 339 1.05 -13.91 18.27
CA ASP A 339 0.28 -13.65 17.05
C ASP A 339 -0.23 -14.96 16.45
N VAL A 340 0.57 -16.04 16.50
CA VAL A 340 0.13 -17.39 16.09
C VAL A 340 -1.07 -17.84 16.93
N ARG A 341 -1.01 -17.65 18.25
CA ARG A 341 -2.12 -18.01 19.14
C ARG A 341 -3.39 -17.21 18.83
N TYR A 342 -3.24 -15.91 18.54
CA TYR A 342 -4.35 -15.05 18.16
C TYR A 342 -4.99 -15.49 16.82
N SER A 343 -4.18 -15.78 15.80
CA SER A 343 -4.66 -16.28 14.52
C SER A 343 -5.29 -17.67 14.64
N ALA A 344 -4.73 -18.56 15.46
CA ALA A 344 -5.30 -19.89 15.74
C ALA A 344 -6.70 -19.79 16.37
N TRP A 345 -6.89 -18.85 17.29
CA TRP A 345 -8.19 -18.55 17.88
C TRP A 345 -9.20 -18.05 16.84
N ASN A 346 -8.81 -17.08 16.01
CA ASN A 346 -9.67 -16.59 14.95
C ASN A 346 -10.05 -17.70 13.97
N GLY A 347 -9.12 -18.61 13.68
CA GLY A 347 -9.38 -19.83 12.92
C GLY A 347 -10.46 -20.69 13.56
N LEU A 348 -10.37 -20.98 14.86
CA LEU A 348 -11.35 -21.79 15.59
C LEU A 348 -12.74 -21.16 15.60
N LEU A 349 -12.83 -19.84 15.70
CA LEU A 349 -14.10 -19.11 15.58
C LEU A 349 -14.69 -19.26 14.17
N ALA A 350 -13.86 -19.13 13.14
CA ALA A 350 -14.30 -19.13 11.74
C ALA A 350 -14.70 -20.52 11.20
N VAL A 351 -14.07 -21.60 11.66
CA VAL A 351 -14.46 -22.99 11.29
C VAL A 351 -15.63 -23.52 12.15
N GLY A 352 -16.28 -22.63 12.89
CA GLY A 352 -16.93 -22.90 14.16
C GLY A 352 -18.40 -23.31 14.16
N GLU A 353 -19.17 -23.34 13.05
CA GLU A 353 -20.57 -23.80 13.16
C GLU A 353 -20.70 -25.31 13.45
N LYS A 354 -19.61 -26.09 13.30
CA LYS A 354 -19.57 -27.54 13.55
C LYS A 354 -18.63 -28.01 14.66
N ALA A 355 -17.72 -27.17 15.15
CA ALA A 355 -16.93 -27.50 16.33
C ALA A 355 -17.83 -27.35 17.56
N SER A 356 -18.22 -28.46 18.18
CA SER A 356 -19.03 -28.46 19.40
C SER A 356 -18.45 -27.47 20.42
N ILE A 357 -19.31 -26.72 21.11
CA ILE A 357 -18.94 -25.86 22.25
C ILE A 357 -18.04 -26.62 23.24
N ASN A 358 -18.19 -27.95 23.35
CA ASN A 358 -17.34 -28.80 24.18
C ASN A 358 -15.90 -28.92 23.69
N ASP A 359 -15.64 -28.98 22.38
CA ASP A 359 -14.27 -29.04 21.84
C ASP A 359 -13.56 -27.69 22.01
N ARG A 360 -14.30 -26.58 21.89
CA ARG A 360 -13.82 -25.23 22.21
C ARG A 360 -13.45 -25.12 23.70
N MET A 361 -14.30 -25.64 24.59
CA MET A 361 -14.08 -25.63 26.04
C MET A 361 -12.94 -26.54 26.49
N ILE A 362 -12.77 -27.73 25.89
CA ILE A 362 -11.67 -28.66 26.23
C ILE A 362 -10.32 -28.06 25.82
N GLY A 363 -10.24 -27.48 24.62
CA GLY A 363 -9.05 -26.74 24.18
C GLY A 363 -8.73 -25.56 25.10
N LEU A 364 -9.76 -24.81 25.51
CA LEU A 364 -9.63 -23.77 26.51
C LEU A 364 -9.07 -24.29 27.84
N LEU A 365 -9.56 -25.45 28.32
CA LEU A 365 -9.13 -26.06 29.58
C LEU A 365 -7.69 -26.59 29.52
N ASP A 366 -7.24 -27.09 28.38
CA ASP A 366 -5.85 -27.53 28.19
C ASP A 366 -4.89 -26.34 28.07
N VAL A 367 -5.30 -25.24 27.41
CA VAL A 367 -4.55 -23.96 27.42
C VAL A 367 -4.49 -23.35 28.84
N LEU A 368 -5.56 -23.47 29.62
CA LEU A 368 -5.60 -23.02 31.03
C LEU A 368 -4.77 -23.92 31.98
N ARG A 369 -4.39 -25.14 31.55
CA ARG A 369 -3.46 -26.02 32.28
C ARG A 369 -1.99 -25.73 32.00
N VAL A 370 -1.70 -24.96 30.94
CA VAL A 370 -0.35 -24.43 30.72
C VAL A 370 -0.10 -23.32 31.75
N ASP A 371 1.02 -23.37 32.47
CA ASP A 371 1.40 -22.37 33.48
C ASP A 371 1.93 -21.07 32.84
N SER A 372 1.17 -20.55 31.88
CA SER A 372 1.40 -19.25 31.26
C SER A 372 0.32 -18.28 31.74
N CYS A 373 0.71 -17.34 32.61
CA CYS A 373 -0.16 -16.29 33.13
C CYS A 373 -0.74 -15.41 32.00
N CYS A 374 0.00 -15.27 30.90
CA CYS A 374 -0.40 -14.51 29.72
C CYS A 374 -1.53 -15.22 28.96
N LEU A 375 -1.39 -16.54 28.74
CA LEU A 375 -2.41 -17.38 28.11
C LEU A 375 -3.72 -17.40 28.92
N LYS A 376 -3.63 -17.53 30.26
CA LYS A 376 -4.80 -17.49 31.16
C LYS A 376 -5.55 -16.15 31.09
N LYS A 377 -4.83 -15.03 30.96
CA LYS A 377 -5.42 -13.69 30.85
C LYS A 377 -6.06 -13.48 29.47
N ASN A 378 -5.38 -13.86 28.40
CA ASN A 378 -5.88 -13.70 27.02
C ASN A 378 -7.12 -14.57 26.80
N VAL A 379 -7.10 -15.84 27.21
CA VAL A 379 -8.29 -16.71 27.19
C VAL A 379 -9.45 -16.12 28.00
N ALA A 380 -9.20 -15.51 29.16
CA ALA A 380 -10.23 -14.88 29.98
C ALA A 380 -10.80 -13.57 29.38
N GLU A 381 -10.00 -12.79 28.66
CA GLU A 381 -10.48 -11.62 27.90
C GLU A 381 -11.26 -12.04 26.65
N MET A 382 -10.81 -13.08 25.96
CA MET A 382 -11.42 -13.60 24.73
C MET A 382 -12.75 -14.34 24.99
N VAL A 383 -12.88 -15.05 26.11
CA VAL A 383 -14.17 -15.62 26.57
C VAL A 383 -15.17 -14.52 26.94
N LYS A 384 -14.72 -13.40 27.49
CA LYS A 384 -15.61 -12.27 27.80
C LYS A 384 -16.19 -11.65 26.53
N GLU A 385 -15.41 -11.55 25.45
CA GLU A 385 -15.90 -11.05 24.16
C GLU A 385 -16.91 -12.01 23.52
N ALA A 386 -16.64 -13.32 23.51
CA ALA A 386 -17.58 -14.34 23.00
C ALA A 386 -18.90 -14.39 23.80
N SER A 387 -18.83 -14.20 25.13
CA SER A 387 -20.00 -14.16 26.01
C SER A 387 -20.92 -12.95 25.75
N ILE A 388 -20.39 -11.85 25.18
CA ILE A 388 -21.19 -10.66 24.86
C ILE A 388 -21.95 -10.83 23.53
N SER A 389 -21.40 -11.57 22.57
CA SER A 389 -22.07 -11.86 21.29
C SER A 389 -23.05 -13.04 21.37
N GLU A 390 -22.73 -14.10 22.11
CA GLU A 390 -23.59 -15.30 22.19
C GLU A 390 -24.82 -15.12 23.10
N LEU A 391 -24.79 -14.17 24.06
CA LEU A 391 -25.98 -13.81 24.86
C LEU A 391 -27.00 -12.94 24.10
N ALA A 392 -26.68 -12.43 22.90
CA ALA A 392 -27.57 -11.54 22.14
C ALA A 392 -28.46 -12.28 21.10
N VAL A 393 -28.23 -13.57 20.83
CA VAL A 393 -29.00 -14.35 19.82
C VAL A 393 -29.81 -15.48 20.47
N GLY A 394 -29.89 -15.52 21.80
CA GLY A 394 -30.49 -16.63 22.55
C GLY A 394 -31.39 -16.23 23.70
N TRP A 395 -32.15 -15.14 23.58
CA TRP A 395 -33.31 -14.83 24.44
C TRP A 395 -34.52 -14.42 23.60
#